data_AF-A0A4R7KTX4-F1
#
_entry.id   AF-A0A4R7KTX4-F1
#
_cell.length_a   1.000
_cell.length_b   1.000
_cell.length_c   1.000
_cell.angle_alpha   90.00
_cell.angle_beta   90.00
_cell.angle_gamma   90.00
#
_symmetry.space_group_name_H-M   'P 1'
#
loop_
_entity.id
_entity.type
_entity.pdbx_description
1 polymer ?
#
loop_
_entity_poly.entity_id
_entity_poly.type
_entity_poly.pdbx_seq_one_letter_code
_entity_poly.pdbx_strand_id
1 'polypeptide(L)'
;MVLPKRERENEVKDESSSLLERILSRGNMLMAYKRVVANKGSHGVDGMKVDELRTFIIDKWQSVKQKLLEGRYEPGNVVSLFINPRSNL
;
A
#
# COMPACT_ATOMS: atom_id res chain seq x y z
N MET A 1 -30.05 2.02 41.34
CA MET A 1 -30.19 2.34 39.90
C MET A 1 -29.02 1.71 39.17
N VAL A 2 -29.26 0.67 38.38
CA VAL A 2 -28.23 0.02 37.55
C VAL A 2 -28.39 0.57 36.14
N LEU A 3 -27.36 1.23 35.62
CA LEU A 3 -27.37 1.73 34.24
C LEU A 3 -27.26 0.54 33.28
N PRO A 4 -28.12 0.44 32.25
CA PRO A 4 -28.00 -0.63 31.26
C PRO A 4 -26.68 -0.45 30.51
N LYS A 5 -25.90 -1.54 30.43
CA LYS A 5 -24.77 -1.63 29.51
C LYS A 5 -25.31 -1.36 28.11
N ARG A 6 -24.87 -0.27 27.49
CA ARG A 6 -25.08 -0.04 26.05
C ARG A 6 -24.36 -1.16 25.31
N GLU A 7 -25.09 -2.20 24.94
CA GLU A 7 -24.70 -3.11 23.87
C GLU A 7 -24.62 -2.23 22.62
N ARG A 8 -23.41 -1.83 22.25
CA ARG A 8 -23.18 -1.30 20.91
C ARG A 8 -23.39 -2.48 19.99
N GLU A 9 -24.60 -2.60 19.45
CA GLU A 9 -24.91 -3.46 18.33
C GLU A 9 -23.84 -3.20 17.27
N ASN A 10 -22.93 -4.15 17.11
CA ASN A 10 -21.98 -4.15 16.00
C ASN A 10 -22.80 -4.50 14.77
N GLU A 11 -23.50 -3.52 14.21
CA GLU A 11 -23.91 -3.55 12.82
C GLU A 11 -22.63 -3.46 11.99
N VAL A 12 -21.93 -4.60 11.89
CA VAL A 12 -20.81 -4.77 10.96
C VAL A 12 -21.46 -4.76 9.57
N LYS A 13 -21.72 -3.56 9.06
CA LYS A 13 -21.78 -3.35 7.61
C LYS A 13 -20.56 -4.09 7.06
N ASP A 14 -20.80 -4.93 6.08
CA ASP A 14 -19.75 -5.65 5.37
C ASP A 14 -18.85 -4.65 4.61
N GLU A 15 -18.07 -3.87 5.37
CA GLU A 15 -17.08 -2.90 4.89
C GLU A 15 -15.87 -3.65 4.33
N SER A 16 -15.73 -4.94 4.65
CA SER A 16 -14.68 -5.82 4.17
C SER A 16 -14.75 -6.00 2.65
N SER A 17 -15.96 -6.16 2.10
CA SER A 17 -16.18 -6.34 0.66
C SER A 17 -15.88 -5.10 -0.20
N SER A 18 -15.62 -3.93 0.41
CA SER A 18 -15.22 -2.70 -0.30
C SER A 18 -13.85 -2.13 0.09
N LEU A 19 -13.13 -2.81 0.98
CA LEU A 19 -11.86 -2.31 1.52
C LEU A 19 -10.79 -2.22 0.43
N LEU A 20 -10.72 -3.21 -0.46
CA LEU A 20 -9.74 -3.25 -1.54
C LEU A 20 -9.96 -2.08 -2.53
N GLU A 21 -11.21 -1.79 -2.87
CA GLU A 21 -11.60 -0.68 -3.73
C GLU A 21 -11.22 0.67 -3.09
N ARG A 22 -11.39 0.79 -1.77
CA ARG A 22 -10.95 1.97 -1.00
C ARG A 22 -9.43 2.11 -1.00
N ILE A 23 -8.69 1.02 -0.83
CA ILE A 23 -7.22 1.00 -0.93
C ILE A 23 -6.78 1.44 -2.33
N LEU A 24 -7.45 0.94 -3.38
CA LEU A 24 -7.14 1.24 -4.78
C LEU A 24 -7.75 2.56 -5.27
N SER A 25 -8.39 3.33 -4.39
CA SER A 25 -8.94 4.63 -4.74
C SER A 25 -7.84 5.59 -5.17
N ARG A 26 -8.13 6.44 -6.16
CA ARG A 26 -7.17 7.40 -6.71
C ARG A 26 -6.55 8.30 -5.63
N GLY A 27 -7.37 8.74 -4.67
CA GLY A 27 -6.90 9.58 -3.56
C GLY A 27 -5.88 8.86 -2.69
N ASN A 28 -6.18 7.62 -2.28
CA ASN A 28 -5.27 6.82 -1.47
C ASN A 28 -3.96 6.51 -2.20
N MET A 29 -4.05 6.09 -3.47
CA MET A 29 -2.87 5.74 -4.26
C MET A 29 -1.96 6.95 -4.54
N LEU A 30 -2.51 8.15 -4.72
CA LEU A 30 -1.71 9.37 -4.85
C LEU A 30 -0.98 9.72 -3.54
N MET A 31 -1.64 9.53 -2.38
CA MET A 31 -0.99 9.71 -1.08
C MET A 31 0.13 8.68 -0.86
N ALA A 32 -0.11 7.42 -1.21
CA ALA A 32 0.88 6.36 -1.13
C ALA A 32 2.10 6.66 -2.01
N TYR A 33 1.88 7.07 -3.27
CA TYR A 33 2.95 7.47 -4.18
C TYR A 33 3.81 8.60 -3.60
N LYS A 34 3.19 9.67 -3.09
CA LYS A 34 3.92 10.79 -2.47
C LYS A 34 4.80 10.34 -1.31
N ARG A 35 4.31 9.43 -0.46
CA ARG A 35 5.08 8.87 0.67
C ARG A 35 6.26 8.05 0.19
N VAL A 36 6.08 7.19 -0.81
CA VAL A 36 7.17 6.37 -1.39
C VAL A 36 8.27 7.27 -1.97
N VAL A 37 7.90 8.31 -2.72
CA VAL A 37 8.87 9.28 -3.25
C VAL A 37 9.60 10.01 -2.11
N ALA A 38 8.89 10.42 -1.06
CA ALA A 38 9.48 11.14 0.07
C ALA A 38 10.44 10.30 0.92
N ASN A 39 10.22 8.98 0.99
CA ASN A 39 11.08 8.07 1.76
C ASN A 39 12.50 7.93 1.18
N LYS A 40 12.70 8.26 -0.11
CA LYS A 40 14.01 8.23 -0.80
C LYS A 40 14.81 6.93 -0.57
N GLY A 41 14.11 5.81 -0.37
CA GLY A 41 14.73 4.51 -0.10
C GLY A 41 15.54 4.01 -1.29
N SER A 42 16.44 3.07 -1.04
CA SER A 42 17.16 2.35 -2.11
C SER A 42 16.19 1.60 -3.02
N HIS A 43 16.54 1.48 -4.28
CA HIS A 43 15.78 0.73 -5.28
C HIS A 43 15.65 -0.75 -4.90
N GLY A 44 14.56 -1.38 -5.36
CA GLY A 44 14.30 -2.80 -5.19
C GLY A 44 15.22 -3.68 -6.04
N VAL A 45 14.87 -4.98 -6.15
CA VAL A 45 15.63 -5.96 -6.95
C VAL A 45 15.59 -5.57 -8.43
N ASP A 46 14.54 -4.87 -8.83
CA ASP A 46 14.32 -4.33 -10.18
C ASP A 46 15.21 -3.13 -10.53
N GLY A 47 15.94 -2.57 -9.56
CA GLY A 47 16.82 -1.41 -9.79
C GLY A 47 16.08 -0.12 -10.11
N MET A 48 14.76 -0.07 -9.91
CA MET A 48 13.92 1.04 -10.35
C MET A 48 14.16 2.32 -9.53
N LYS A 49 14.48 3.42 -10.22
CA LYS A 49 14.62 4.73 -9.56
C LYS A 49 13.24 5.33 -9.26
N VAL A 50 13.20 6.18 -8.23
CA VAL A 50 12.01 6.95 -7.85
C VAL A 50 11.48 7.80 -9.01
N ASP A 51 12.37 8.33 -9.85
CA ASP A 51 11.98 9.12 -11.03
C ASP A 51 11.30 8.27 -12.12
N GLU A 52 11.64 7.00 -12.21
CA GLU A 52 11.06 6.04 -13.17
C GLU A 52 9.72 5.48 -12.66
N LEU A 53 9.51 5.46 -11.34
CA LEU A 53 8.30 4.96 -10.68
C LEU A 53 7.03 5.60 -11.24
N ARG A 54 7.05 6.93 -11.49
CA ARG A 54 5.88 7.64 -12.02
C ARG A 54 5.47 7.12 -13.38
N THR A 55 6.43 6.94 -14.29
CA THR A 55 6.19 6.49 -15.66
C THR A 55 5.65 5.05 -15.67
N PHE A 56 6.24 4.18 -14.85
CA PHE A 56 5.74 2.80 -14.71
C PHE A 56 4.32 2.73 -14.18
N ILE A 57 3.99 3.52 -13.14
CA ILE A 57 2.61 3.55 -12.63
C ILE A 57 1.67 3.99 -13.74
N ILE A 58 1.97 5.06 -14.48
CA ILE A 58 1.10 5.53 -15.57
C ILE A 58 0.88 4.45 -16.63
N ASP A 59 1.95 3.75 -17.03
CA ASP A 59 1.89 2.72 -18.07
C ASP A 59 1.20 1.43 -17.61
N LYS A 60 1.44 0.99 -16.36
CA LYS A 60 1.03 -0.33 -15.87
C LYS A 60 -0.15 -0.32 -14.91
N TRP A 61 -0.59 0.85 -14.41
CA TRP A 61 -1.58 0.93 -13.33
C TRP A 61 -2.88 0.18 -13.62
N GLN A 62 -3.41 0.27 -14.84
CA GLN A 62 -4.65 -0.43 -15.18
C GLN A 62 -4.50 -1.95 -15.05
N SER A 63 -3.41 -2.52 -15.55
CA SER A 63 -3.14 -3.96 -15.45
C SER A 63 -2.87 -4.40 -14.01
N VAL A 64 -2.06 -3.64 -13.27
CA VAL A 64 -1.78 -3.92 -11.85
C VAL A 64 -3.06 -3.88 -11.01
N LYS A 65 -3.89 -2.84 -11.20
CA LYS A 65 -5.17 -2.70 -10.50
C LYS A 65 -6.10 -3.87 -10.80
N GLN A 66 -6.21 -4.27 -12.06
CA GLN A 66 -7.05 -5.41 -12.43
C GLN A 66 -6.55 -6.71 -11.79
N LYS A 67 -5.24 -6.98 -11.85
CA LYS A 67 -4.65 -8.16 -11.19
C LYS A 67 -4.87 -8.17 -9.68
N LEU A 68 -4.83 -7.00 -9.02
CA LEU A 68 -5.13 -6.87 -7.60
C LEU A 68 -6.59 -7.22 -7.29
N LEU A 69 -7.54 -6.70 -8.07
CA LEU A 69 -8.97 -6.99 -7.91
C LEU A 69 -9.31 -8.47 -8.18
N GLU A 70 -8.60 -9.10 -9.11
CA GLU A 70 -8.76 -10.52 -9.43
C GLU A 70 -7.97 -11.45 -8.48
N GLY A 71 -7.17 -10.91 -7.54
CA GLY A 71 -6.33 -11.69 -6.65
C GLY A 71 -5.15 -12.39 -7.34
N ARG A 72 -4.74 -11.94 -8.53
CA ARG A 72 -3.66 -12.51 -9.36
C ARG A 72 -2.38 -11.67 -9.38
N TYR A 73 -2.30 -10.64 -8.56
CA TYR A 73 -1.11 -9.80 -8.49
C TYR A 73 -0.02 -10.49 -7.66
N GLU A 74 1.13 -10.73 -8.29
CA GLU A 74 2.31 -11.24 -7.63
C GLU A 74 3.28 -10.08 -7.37
N PRO A 75 3.58 -9.76 -6.09
CA PRO A 75 4.55 -8.74 -5.76
C PRO A 75 5.97 -9.18 -6.14
N GLY A 76 6.82 -8.22 -6.49
CA GLY A 76 8.23 -8.48 -6.76
C GLY A 76 9.00 -8.94 -5.52
N ASN A 77 10.17 -9.54 -5.74
CA ASN A 77 11.07 -9.96 -4.67
C ASN A 77 11.61 -8.74 -3.89
N VAL A 78 11.83 -8.92 -2.59
CA VAL A 78 12.39 -7.88 -1.71
C VAL A 78 13.92 -8.00 -1.69
N VAL A 79 14.64 -6.86 -1.75
CA VAL A 79 16.10 -6.83 -1.55
C VAL A 79 16.39 -6.98 -0.06
N SER A 80 17.15 -8.01 0.31
CA SER A 80 17.72 -8.10 1.66
C SER A 80 19.01 -7.28 1.71
N LEU A 81 19.00 -6.19 2.47
CA LEU A 81 20.19 -5.38 2.72
C LEU A 81 20.68 -5.65 4.15
N PHE A 82 21.96 -5.99 4.28
CA PHE A 82 22.60 -5.99 5.59
C PHE A 82 22.85 -4.53 6.02
N ILE A 83 22.00 -4.02 6.91
CA ILE A 83 22.16 -2.69 7.51
C ILE A 83 22.96 -2.86 8.80
N ASN A 84 24.16 -2.28 8.88
CA ASN A 84 24.94 -2.29 10.11
C ASN A 84 24.28 -1.40 11.17
N PRO A 85 23.82 -1.95 12.32
CA PRO A 85 23.15 -1.18 13.34
C PRO A 85 24.18 -0.39 14.19
N ARG A 86 24.66 0.73 13.64
CA ARG A 86 25.10 1.98 14.31
C ARG A 86 26.23 2.66 13.53
N SER A 87 25.94 3.85 13.02
CA SER A 87 26.93 4.90 12.81
C SER A 87 26.37 6.19 13.43
N ASN A 88 26.43 6.29 14.76
CA ASN A 88 26.52 7.59 15.43
C ASN A 88 28.01 7.90 15.54
N LEU A 89 28.53 8.67 14.59
CA LEU A 89 29.70 9.52 14.79
C LEU A 89 29.18 10.93 15.00
#